data_AF-A0A9D7CZN1-F1
#
_entry.id   AF-A0A9D7CZN1-F1
#
_cell.length_a   1.000
_cell.length_b   1.000
_cell.length_c   1.000
_cell.angle_alpha   90.00
_cell.angle_beta   90.00
_cell.angle_gamma   90.00
#
_symmetry.space_group_name_H-M   'P 1'
#
loop_
_entity.id
_entity.type
_entity.pdbx_description
1 polymer ?
#
loop_
_entity_poly.entity_id
_entity_poly.type
_entity_poly.pdbx_seq_one_letter_code
_entity_poly.pdbx_strand_id
1 'polypeptide(L)'
;MMPSVVVHARSGQQDLTEAQVLADGALVAERLDGMPVPLDPGQHTLVVRWQGKTAERQVLLSAGEKARAVQVVWGTEVPQQPPGPEPGQGPRSVRCHGRSTRRWRVPRRLRDVRLCSPANAQGRLDDLDRAGCKPFCDPSDVEKTDRAAVVADVALVVGVATAALAGVLFVTRPTVSHASAR
;
A
#
# COMPACT_ATOMS: atom_id res chain seq x y z
N MET A 1 -6.62 30.39 2.52
CA MET A 1 -6.26 29.83 3.84
C MET A 1 -4.78 29.52 3.82
N MET A 2 -4.05 29.93 4.86
CA MET A 2 -2.60 29.71 4.92
C MET A 2 -2.31 28.26 5.31
N PRO A 3 -1.46 27.53 4.57
CA PRO A 3 -1.06 26.19 4.96
C PRO A 3 -0.11 26.21 6.15
N SER A 4 0.05 25.05 6.80
CA SER A 4 1.00 24.88 7.89
C SER A 4 1.69 23.53 7.86
N VAL A 5 2.95 23.52 8.31
CA VAL A 5 3.80 22.34 8.37
C VAL A 5 4.23 22.08 9.80
N VAL A 6 4.32 20.82 10.20
CA VAL A 6 4.91 20.39 11.47
C VAL A 6 6.13 19.55 11.13
N VAL A 7 7.30 19.97 11.62
CA VAL A 7 8.55 19.27 11.38
C VAL A 7 8.87 18.37 12.56
N HIS A 8 9.20 17.11 12.28
CA HIS A 8 9.66 16.16 13.26
C HIS A 8 11.06 15.68 12.88
N ALA A 9 11.96 15.67 13.85
CA ALA A 9 13.32 15.19 13.69
C ALA A 9 13.55 13.96 14.56
N ARG A 10 14.24 12.95 14.03
CA ARG A 10 14.58 11.73 14.76
C ARG A 10 16.00 11.27 14.45
N SER A 11 16.69 10.72 15.44
CA SER A 11 17.97 10.01 15.27
C SER A 11 17.86 8.64 15.90
N GLY A 12 17.79 7.59 15.06
CA GLY A 12 17.50 6.23 15.54
C GLY A 12 16.10 6.16 16.19
N GLN A 13 16.03 5.84 17.48
CA GLN A 13 14.77 5.81 18.25
C GLN A 13 14.49 7.11 19.03
N GLN A 14 15.39 8.09 19.00
CA GLN A 14 15.24 9.32 19.78
C GLN A 14 14.67 10.46 18.95
N ASP A 15 13.59 11.08 19.42
CA ASP A 15 13.07 12.31 18.84
C ASP A 15 13.94 13.50 19.25
N LEU A 16 14.26 14.36 18.28
CA LEU A 16 15.17 15.49 18.44
C LEU A 16 14.37 16.78 18.58
N THR A 17 14.56 17.47 19.71
CA THR A 17 13.92 18.76 19.98
C THR A 17 14.87 19.95 19.74
N GLU A 18 16.18 19.74 19.87
CA GLU A 18 17.22 20.77 19.69
C GLU A 18 17.67 20.90 18.22
N ALA A 19 16.72 20.94 17.29
CA ALA A 19 16.99 21.10 15.86
C ALA A 19 16.37 22.40 15.32
N GLN A 20 17.15 23.12 14.51
CA GLN A 20 16.71 24.36 13.87
C GLN A 20 16.11 24.05 12.50
N VAL A 21 15.03 24.72 12.14
CA VAL A 21 14.37 24.60 10.85
C VAL A 21 14.43 25.93 10.12
N LEU A 22 14.92 25.88 8.88
CA LEU A 22 14.86 26.98 7.95
C LEU A 22 13.90 26.61 6.82
N ALA A 23 13.05 27.55 6.42
CA ALA A 23 12.24 27.45 5.21
C ALA A 23 12.73 28.50 4.22
N ASP A 24 13.13 28.07 3.03
CA ASP A 24 13.63 28.94 1.94
C ASP A 24 14.78 29.87 2.35
N GLY A 25 15.59 29.42 3.31
CA GLY A 25 16.72 30.16 3.87
C GLY A 25 16.36 31.08 5.05
N ALA A 26 15.09 31.26 5.40
CA ALA A 26 14.65 31.97 6.59
C ALA A 26 14.51 31.02 7.78
N LEU A 27 15.03 31.38 8.96
CA LEU A 27 14.88 30.61 10.19
C LEU A 27 13.42 30.71 10.66
N VAL A 28 12.71 29.59 10.65
CA VAL A 28 11.28 29.53 11.03
C VAL A 28 11.06 28.89 12.40
N ALA A 29 11.99 28.05 12.86
CA ALA A 29 11.99 27.50 14.20
C ALA A 29 13.42 27.28 14.69
N GLU A 30 13.72 27.73 15.91
CA GLU A 30 15.02 27.47 16.56
C GLU A 30 15.08 26.07 17.19
N ARG A 31 13.91 25.53 17.55
CA ARG A 31 13.73 24.24 18.20
C ARG A 31 12.48 23.57 17.65
N LEU A 32 12.45 22.25 17.70
CA LEU A 32 11.28 21.47 17.32
C LEU A 32 10.42 21.23 18.56
N ASP A 33 9.41 22.08 18.68
CA ASP A 33 8.38 22.06 19.73
C ASP A 33 7.11 21.32 19.31
N GLY A 34 7.05 20.85 18.05
CA GLY A 34 5.88 20.20 17.47
C GLY A 34 4.77 21.17 17.07
N MET A 35 5.04 22.48 17.08
CA MET A 35 4.06 23.49 16.69
C MET A 35 3.97 23.61 15.15
N PRO A 36 2.76 23.84 14.61
CA PRO A 36 2.61 24.10 13.18
C PRO A 36 3.19 25.46 12.81
N VAL A 37 4.13 25.46 11.87
CA VAL A 37 4.69 26.67 11.26
C VAL A 37 3.86 27.04 10.04
N PRO A 38 3.27 28.25 9.99
CA PRO A 38 2.58 28.73 8.80
C PRO A 38 3.60 29.02 7.69
N LEU A 39 3.32 28.54 6.49
CA LEU A 39 4.11 28.79 5.29
C LEU A 39 3.17 29.19 4.15
N ASP A 40 3.72 29.81 3.12
CA ASP A 40 2.97 30.13 1.91
C ASP A 40 2.61 28.85 1.13
N PRO A 41 1.59 28.89 0.26
CA PRO A 41 1.34 27.80 -0.67
C PRO A 41 2.38 27.80 -1.79
N GLY A 42 2.88 26.61 -2.14
CA GLY A 42 3.92 26.45 -3.16
C GLY A 42 4.99 25.45 -2.76
N GLN A 43 6.07 25.44 -3.53
CA GLN A 43 7.23 24.61 -3.25
C GLN A 43 8.16 25.34 -2.28
N HIS A 44 8.44 24.70 -1.16
CA HIS A 44 9.33 25.21 -0.12
C HIS A 44 10.46 24.23 0.12
N THR A 45 11.65 24.76 0.38
CA THR A 45 12.82 23.98 0.77
C THR A 45 13.02 24.12 2.27
N LEU A 46 12.77 23.02 2.99
CA LEU A 46 12.99 22.91 4.42
C LEU A 46 14.40 22.37 4.68
N VAL A 47 15.18 23.14 5.43
CA VAL A 47 16.53 22.78 5.85
C VAL A 47 16.53 22.60 7.35
N VAL A 48 16.74 21.38 7.82
CA VAL A 48 16.81 21.08 9.25
C VAL A 48 18.27 20.90 9.66
N ARG A 49 18.71 21.66 10.66
CA ARG A 49 20.07 21.64 11.20
C ARG A 49 20.07 21.07 12.61
N TRP A 50 20.92 20.08 12.86
CA TRP A 50 21.07 19.43 14.15
C TRP A 50 22.52 18.98 14.38
N GLN A 51 23.16 19.46 15.45
CA GLN A 51 24.56 19.17 15.80
C GLN A 51 25.55 19.29 14.62
N GLY A 52 25.41 20.34 13.80
CA GLY A 52 26.25 20.56 12.62
C GLY A 52 25.88 19.70 11.40
N LYS A 53 24.99 18.72 11.53
CA LYS A 53 24.40 17.99 10.41
C LYS A 53 23.25 18.79 9.83
N THR A 54 23.12 18.75 8.50
CA THR A 54 22.06 19.45 7.79
C THR A 54 21.31 18.45 6.91
N ALA A 55 19.99 18.54 6.88
CA ALA A 55 19.14 17.72 6.02
C ALA A 55 18.16 18.62 5.28
N GLU A 56 18.07 18.44 3.96
CA GLU A 56 17.20 19.23 3.07
C GLU A 56 16.00 18.39 2.62
N ARG A 57 14.81 19.02 2.60
CA ARG A 57 13.55 18.41 2.15
C ARG A 57 12.75 19.43 1.36
N GLN A 58 12.40 19.06 0.13
CA GLN A 58 11.47 19.83 -0.68
C GLN A 58 10.04 19.38 -0.38
N VAL A 59 9.15 20.33 -0.11
CA VAL A 59 7.74 20.08 0.14
C VAL A 59 6.88 21.01 -0.71
N LEU A 60 5.84 20.47 -1.33
CA LEU A 60 4.85 21.24 -2.07
C LEU A 60 3.61 21.40 -1.20
N LEU A 61 3.39 22.58 -0.62
CA LEU A 61 2.26 22.88 0.25
C LEU A 61 1.07 23.36 -0.58
N SER A 62 -0.07 22.67 -0.45
CA SER A 62 -1.32 23.07 -1.11
C SER A 62 -2.04 24.15 -0.31
N ALA A 63 -2.76 25.05 -0.98
CA ALA A 63 -3.54 26.08 -0.29
C ALA A 63 -4.57 25.44 0.66
N GLY A 64 -4.52 25.82 1.94
CA GLY A 64 -5.41 25.30 3.00
C GLY A 64 -4.97 23.97 3.64
N GLU A 65 -3.84 23.40 3.24
CA GLU A 65 -3.25 22.19 3.87
C GLU A 65 -2.74 22.51 5.27
N LYS A 66 -3.31 21.89 6.31
CA LYS A 66 -2.97 22.18 7.71
C LYS A 66 -2.16 21.06 8.34
N ALA A 67 -1.17 21.44 9.13
CA ALA A 67 -0.35 20.55 9.95
C ALA A 67 0.25 19.37 9.17
N ARG A 68 0.80 19.63 7.98
CA ARG A 68 1.52 18.58 7.24
C ARG A 68 2.74 18.14 8.01
N ALA A 69 2.81 16.86 8.37
CA ALA A 69 3.96 16.28 9.04
C ALA A 69 5.12 16.04 8.04
N VAL A 70 6.30 16.60 8.35
CA VAL A 70 7.54 16.34 7.61
C VAL A 70 8.54 15.71 8.57
N GLN A 71 8.92 14.46 8.31
CA GLN A 71 9.86 13.72 9.14
C GLN A 71 11.27 13.73 8.53
N VAL A 72 12.25 14.07 9.37
CA VAL A 72 13.67 14.02 9.04
C VAL A 72 14.36 13.05 9.99
N VAL A 73 14.95 11.99 9.42
CA VAL A 73 15.65 10.96 10.17
C VAL A 73 17.15 11.04 9.85
N TRP A 74 18.00 11.15 10.87
CA TRP A 74 19.46 11.05 10.74
C TRP A 74 19.94 9.66 11.18
N GLY A 75 20.99 9.17 10.52
CA GLY A 75 21.63 7.89 10.87
C GLY A 75 21.01 6.66 10.22
N THR A 76 19.97 6.84 9.41
CA THR A 76 19.47 5.83 8.48
C THR A 76 19.53 6.48 7.11
N GLU A 77 20.33 5.92 6.21
CA GLU A 77 20.29 6.31 4.81
C GLU A 77 18.83 6.20 4.36
N VAL A 78 18.18 7.33 4.11
CA VAL A 78 16.84 7.33 3.56
C VAL A 78 16.98 6.62 2.23
N PRO A 79 16.31 5.47 2.01
CA PRO A 79 16.27 4.90 0.68
C PRO A 79 15.73 6.00 -0.21
N GLN A 80 16.59 6.58 -1.06
CA GLN A 80 16.13 7.50 -2.08
C GLN A 80 15.06 6.71 -2.81
N GLN A 81 13.80 7.15 -2.69
CA GLN A 81 12.71 6.48 -3.34
C GLN A 81 13.12 6.37 -4.81
N PRO A 82 13.33 5.15 -5.33
CA PRO A 82 13.84 5.00 -6.68
C PRO A 82 12.92 5.80 -7.60
N PRO A 83 13.46 6.53 -8.60
CA PRO A 83 12.66 7.34 -9.50
C PRO A 83 11.43 6.53 -9.90
N GLY A 84 10.26 7.07 -9.57
CA GLY A 84 9.00 6.36 -9.75
C GLY A 84 8.95 5.82 -11.16
N PRO A 85 8.55 4.55 -11.36
CA PRO A 85 8.56 3.94 -12.69
C PRO A 85 7.80 4.85 -13.64
N GLU A 86 8.44 5.22 -14.75
CA GLU A 86 7.79 5.96 -15.84
C GLU A 86 6.41 5.34 -16.11
N PRO A 87 5.35 6.15 -16.31
CA PRO A 87 4.04 5.65 -16.70
C PRO A 87 4.14 5.07 -18.12
N GLY A 88 4.57 3.81 -18.18
CA GLY A 88 4.87 3.12 -19.43
C GLY A 88 5.12 1.61 -19.29
N GLN A 89 5.24 1.10 -18.06
CA GLN A 89 5.29 -0.35 -17.83
C GLN A 89 4.05 -0.80 -17.07
N GLY A 90 2.94 -0.91 -17.81
CA GLY A 90 1.80 -1.71 -17.37
C GLY A 90 2.27 -3.11 -16.97
N PRO A 91 1.59 -3.79 -16.03
CA PRO A 91 2.01 -5.08 -15.53
C PRO A 91 2.19 -6.03 -16.70
N ARG A 92 3.43 -6.49 -16.90
CA ARG A 92 3.74 -7.58 -17.82
C ARG A 92 2.83 -8.73 -17.41
N SER A 93 1.81 -8.99 -18.23
CA SER A 93 0.81 -10.02 -17.98
C SER A 93 1.56 -11.32 -17.73
N VAL A 94 1.54 -11.77 -16.47
CA VAL A 94 2.14 -13.03 -16.07
C VAL A 94 1.45 -14.10 -16.90
N ARG A 95 2.18 -14.63 -17.88
CA ARG A 95 1.69 -15.62 -18.83
C ARG A 95 1.70 -16.94 -18.07
N CYS A 96 0.58 -17.30 -17.43
CA CYS A 96 0.44 -18.60 -16.77
C CYS A 96 0.76 -19.72 -17.77
N HIS A 97 1.92 -20.36 -17.62
CA HIS A 97 2.25 -21.57 -18.35
C HIS A 97 1.40 -22.70 -17.80
N GLY A 98 0.53 -23.21 -18.66
CA GLY A 98 -0.33 -24.33 -18.37
C GLY A 98 0.40 -25.67 -18.43
N ARG A 99 -0.24 -26.63 -17.76
CA ARG A 99 -0.15 -28.09 -17.89
C ARG A 99 0.89 -28.80 -17.02
N SER A 100 0.48 -29.02 -15.78
CA SER A 100 0.72 -30.29 -15.09
C SER A 100 -0.60 -31.05 -15.05
N THR A 101 -0.73 -32.07 -15.91
CA THR A 101 -1.91 -32.94 -15.97
C THR A 101 -1.89 -33.92 -14.80
N ARG A 102 -2.26 -33.49 -13.58
CA ARG A 102 -2.76 -34.43 -12.58
C ARG A 102 -4.23 -34.69 -12.86
N ARG A 103 -4.45 -35.77 -13.60
CA ARG A 103 -5.75 -36.33 -13.95
C ARG A 103 -6.44 -36.88 -12.70
N TRP A 104 -7.13 -36.02 -11.96
CA TRP A 104 -8.12 -36.46 -10.99
C TRP A 104 -9.38 -36.95 -11.72
N ARG A 105 -9.80 -38.19 -11.46
CA ARG A 105 -11.05 -38.74 -11.99
C ARG A 105 -12.19 -38.21 -11.13
N VAL A 106 -12.99 -37.31 -11.68
CA VAL A 106 -14.27 -36.87 -11.08
C VAL A 106 -15.39 -37.26 -12.07
N PRO A 107 -16.54 -37.78 -11.60
CA PRO A 107 -17.66 -38.16 -12.46
C PRO A 107 -18.20 -36.99 -13.30
N ARG A 108 -18.62 -37.32 -14.51
CA ARG A 108 -18.79 -36.46 -15.71
C ARG A 108 -19.89 -35.37 -15.65
N ARG A 109 -20.57 -35.17 -14.51
CA ARG A 109 -21.81 -34.38 -14.40
C ARG A 109 -21.64 -32.96 -13.80
N LEU A 110 -20.41 -32.49 -13.56
CA LEU A 110 -20.11 -31.15 -13.04
C LEU A 110 -18.91 -30.54 -13.78
N ARG A 111 -19.01 -30.38 -15.10
CA ARG A 111 -17.87 -30.00 -15.95
C ARG A 111 -17.72 -28.50 -16.21
N ASP A 112 -18.73 -27.69 -15.88
CA ASP A 112 -18.74 -26.26 -16.20
C ASP A 112 -18.67 -25.32 -14.97
N VAL A 113 -18.36 -25.84 -13.79
CA VAL A 113 -17.95 -25.01 -12.66
C VAL A 113 -16.43 -24.87 -12.70
N ARG A 114 -15.94 -23.83 -13.37
CA ARG A 114 -14.56 -23.38 -13.20
C ARG A 114 -14.42 -22.76 -11.81
N LEU A 115 -14.14 -23.60 -10.83
CA LEU A 115 -13.66 -23.14 -9.53
C LEU A 115 -12.23 -22.66 -9.74
N CYS A 116 -12.01 -21.35 -9.62
CA CYS A 116 -10.65 -20.81 -9.56
C CYS A 116 -10.05 -21.27 -8.22
N SER A 117 -9.31 -22.37 -8.23
CA SER A 117 -8.69 -22.91 -7.01
C SER A 117 -7.70 -21.86 -6.46
N PRO A 118 -7.73 -21.54 -5.15
CA PRO A 118 -6.83 -20.56 -4.53
C PRO A 118 -5.38 -21.06 -4.39
N ALA A 119 -5.01 -22.16 -5.05
CA ALA A 119 -3.67 -22.76 -4.98
C ALA A 119 -2.54 -21.86 -5.55
N ASN A 120 -2.85 -20.64 -6.00
CA ASN A 120 -1.85 -19.65 -6.43
C ASN A 120 -1.45 -18.66 -5.32
N ALA A 121 -2.01 -18.76 -4.10
CA ALA A 121 -1.56 -17.95 -2.96
C ALA A 121 -0.27 -18.50 -2.33
N GLN A 122 -0.06 -19.82 -2.34
CA GLN A 122 1.14 -20.46 -1.74
C GLN A 122 2.43 -20.22 -2.54
N GLY A 123 2.35 -19.97 -3.85
CA GLY A 123 3.54 -19.91 -4.71
C GLY A 123 4.53 -18.80 -4.34
N ARG A 124 4.04 -17.68 -3.77
CA ARG A 124 4.91 -16.57 -3.35
C ARG A 124 5.60 -16.82 -2.01
N LEU A 125 5.00 -17.60 -1.11
CA LEU A 125 5.61 -17.99 0.16
C LEU A 125 6.70 -19.06 -0.05
N ASP A 126 6.49 -20.00 -0.97
CA ASP A 126 7.49 -21.02 -1.35
C ASP A 126 8.73 -20.40 -2.02
N ASP A 127 8.59 -19.29 -2.74
CA ASP A 127 9.73 -18.59 -3.36
C ASP A 127 10.56 -17.82 -2.33
N LEU A 128 9.93 -17.28 -1.27
CA LEU A 128 10.62 -16.65 -0.14
C LEU A 128 11.31 -17.69 0.76
N ASP A 129 10.68 -18.85 0.98
CA ASP A 129 11.29 -19.96 1.71
C ASP A 129 12.46 -20.60 0.91
N ARG A 130 12.38 -20.68 -0.43
CA ARG A 130 13.51 -21.11 -1.29
C ARG A 130 14.67 -20.11 -1.30
N ALA A 131 14.41 -18.83 -1.08
CA ALA A 131 15.44 -17.81 -0.98
C ALA A 131 16.25 -17.87 0.34
N GLY A 132 15.93 -18.81 1.25
CA GLY A 132 16.75 -19.11 2.43
C GLY A 132 16.75 -18.02 3.50
N CYS A 133 15.73 -17.17 3.51
CA CYS A 133 15.68 -15.95 4.31
C CYS A 133 15.30 -16.17 5.80
N LYS A 134 14.77 -17.35 6.17
CA LYS A 134 14.54 -17.70 7.58
C LYS A 134 15.86 -17.93 8.32
N PRO A 135 16.04 -17.42 9.57
CA PRO A 135 15.02 -16.90 10.49
C PRO A 135 14.98 -15.37 10.65
N PHE A 136 15.70 -14.59 9.82
CA PHE A 136 15.80 -13.14 9.94
C PHE A 136 15.60 -12.47 8.56
N CYS A 137 14.33 -12.18 8.21
CA CYS A 137 14.00 -11.49 6.96
C CYS A 137 13.82 -9.98 7.15
N ASP A 138 14.20 -9.22 6.11
CA ASP A 138 14.04 -7.77 6.04
C ASP A 138 12.55 -7.37 6.00
N PRO A 139 12.10 -6.42 6.82
CA PRO A 139 10.69 -6.07 6.96
C PRO A 139 10.06 -5.47 5.69
N SER A 140 10.86 -4.97 4.75
CA SER A 140 10.37 -4.33 3.52
C SER A 140 9.81 -5.33 2.49
N ASP A 141 10.23 -6.59 2.54
CA ASP A 141 9.72 -7.67 1.68
C ASP A 141 8.41 -8.30 2.22
N VAL A 142 8.16 -8.14 3.53
CA VAL A 142 6.94 -8.61 4.19
C VAL A 142 5.77 -7.64 3.92
N GLU A 143 6.02 -6.33 3.93
CA GLU A 143 4.98 -5.30 3.81
C GLU A 143 4.27 -5.27 2.44
N LYS A 144 4.99 -5.59 1.36
CA LYS A 144 4.41 -5.70 0.00
C LYS A 144 3.58 -6.97 -0.19
N THR A 145 3.76 -7.96 0.67
CA THR A 145 3.05 -9.24 0.62
C THR A 145 1.76 -9.16 1.42
N ASP A 146 1.78 -8.49 2.58
CA ASP A 146 0.60 -8.32 3.45
C ASP A 146 -0.51 -7.48 2.80
N ARG A 147 -0.18 -6.36 2.16
CA ARG A 147 -1.21 -5.54 1.49
C ARG A 147 -1.88 -6.27 0.32
N ALA A 148 -1.16 -7.15 -0.36
CA ALA A 148 -1.71 -7.97 -1.44
C ALA A 148 -2.58 -9.12 -0.90
N ALA A 149 -2.22 -9.70 0.25
CA ALA A 149 -3.01 -10.74 0.90
C ALA A 149 -4.36 -10.21 1.40
N VAL A 150 -4.38 -9.05 2.07
CA VAL A 150 -5.62 -8.44 2.58
C VAL A 150 -6.61 -8.11 1.44
N VAL A 151 -6.12 -7.61 0.30
CA VAL A 151 -6.98 -7.31 -0.86
C VAL A 151 -7.57 -8.59 -1.48
N ALA A 152 -6.80 -9.68 -1.50
CA ALA A 152 -7.28 -10.97 -2.01
C ALA A 152 -8.37 -11.58 -1.11
N ASP A 153 -8.24 -11.46 0.22
CA ASP A 153 -9.22 -12.00 1.17
C ASP A 153 -10.56 -11.26 1.13
N VAL A 154 -10.53 -9.93 1.02
CA VAL A 154 -11.77 -9.13 0.90
C VAL A 154 -12.54 -9.52 -0.37
N ALA A 155 -11.84 -9.70 -1.49
CA ALA A 155 -12.46 -10.12 -2.75
C ALA A 155 -13.08 -11.52 -2.65
N LEU A 156 -12.45 -12.44 -1.91
CA LEU A 156 -12.96 -13.79 -1.68
C LEU A 156 -14.26 -13.77 -0.87
N VAL A 157 -14.30 -13.01 0.24
CA VAL A 157 -15.48 -12.92 1.11
C VAL A 157 -16.67 -12.30 0.36
N VAL A 158 -16.44 -11.21 -0.37
CA VAL A 158 -17.50 -10.56 -1.15
C VAL A 158 -18.04 -11.48 -2.25
N GLY A 159 -17.15 -12.22 -2.93
CA GLY A 159 -17.54 -13.21 -3.92
C GLY A 159 -18.43 -14.32 -3.35
N VAL A 160 -18.03 -14.90 -2.21
CA VAL A 160 -18.80 -15.95 -1.53
C VAL A 160 -20.16 -15.45 -1.07
N ALA A 161 -20.21 -14.26 -0.45
CA ALA A 161 -21.46 -13.66 0.01
C ALA A 161 -22.44 -13.42 -1.15
N THR A 162 -21.95 -12.89 -2.27
CA THR A 162 -22.77 -12.63 -3.46
C THR A 162 -23.28 -13.93 -4.09
N ALA A 163 -22.43 -14.95 -4.20
CA ALA A 163 -22.82 -16.26 -4.74
C ALA A 163 -23.88 -16.96 -3.85
N ALA A 164 -23.74 -16.87 -2.52
CA ALA A 164 -24.71 -17.41 -1.58
C ALA A 164 -26.07 -16.72 -1.72
N LEU A 165 -26.08 -15.38 -1.77
CA LEU A 165 -27.31 -14.60 -1.94
C LEU A 165 -28.02 -14.94 -3.25
N ALA A 166 -27.28 -15.02 -4.36
CA ALA A 166 -27.83 -15.40 -5.66
C ALA A 166 -28.43 -16.82 -5.63
N GLY A 167 -27.76 -17.77 -4.95
CA GLY A 167 -28.28 -19.13 -4.75
C GLY A 167 -29.60 -19.15 -3.99
N VAL A 168 -29.72 -18.37 -2.91
CA VAL A 168 -30.96 -18.24 -2.13
C VAL A 168 -32.09 -17.70 -3.01
N LEU A 169 -31.86 -16.58 -3.72
CA LEU A 169 -32.86 -15.98 -4.61
C LEU A 169 -33.29 -16.91 -5.75
N PHE A 170 -32.36 -17.70 -6.29
CA PHE A 170 -32.68 -18.65 -7.35
C PHE A 170 -33.58 -19.78 -6.85
N VAL A 171 -33.38 -20.25 -5.62
CA VAL A 171 -34.20 -21.31 -5.02
C VAL A 171 -35.56 -20.79 -4.56
N THR A 172 -35.63 -19.55 -4.05
CA THR A 172 -36.88 -18.97 -3.53
C THR A 172 -37.72 -18.26 -4.59
N ARG A 173 -37.26 -18.16 -5.85
CA ARG A 173 -38.02 -17.49 -6.91
C ARG A 173 -39.37 -18.19 -7.15
N PRO A 174 -40.50 -17.47 -7.15
CA PRO A 174 -41.79 -18.04 -7.52
C PRO A 174 -41.87 -18.29 -9.03
N THR A 175 -42.34 -19.47 -9.43
CA THR A 175 -42.60 -19.78 -10.85
C THR A 175 -43.95 -19.20 -11.27
N VAL A 176 -43.94 -18.13 -12.07
CA VAL A 176 -45.16 -17.60 -12.68
C VAL A 176 -45.56 -18.53 -13.83
N SER A 177 -46.69 -19.21 -13.70
CA SER A 177 -47.27 -19.97 -14.81
C SER A 177 -47.93 -18.99 -15.78
N HIS A 178 -47.35 -18.82 -16.96
CA HIS A 178 -48.05 -18.14 -18.05
C HIS A 178 -49.19 -19.05 -18.53
N ALA A 179 -50.43 -18.69 -18.18
CA ALA A 179 -51.60 -19.28 -18.79
C ALA A 179 -51.60 -18.90 -20.28
N SER A 180 -51.28 -19.86 -21.14
CA SER A 180 -51.40 -19.70 -22.59
C SER A 180 -52.90 -19.63 -22.93
N ALA A 181 -53.42 -18.42 -23.13
CA ALA A 181 -54.74 -18.24 -23.71
C ALA A 181 -54.73 -18.77 -25.15
N ARG A 182 -55.58 -19.76 -25.42
CA ARG A 182 -55.96 -20.24 -26.75
C ARG A 182 -57.47 -20.14 -26.88
#